data_AF-A0A519V3A9-F1
#
_entry.id   AF-A0A519V3A9-F1
#
_cell.length_a   1.000
_cell.length_b   1.000
_cell.length_c   1.000
_cell.angle_alpha   90.00
_cell.angle_beta   90.00
_cell.angle_gamma   90.00
#
_symmetry.space_group_name_H-M   'P 1'
#
loop_
_entity.id
_entity.type
_entity.pdbx_description
1 polymer ?
#
loop_
_entity_poly.entity_id
_entity_poly.type
_entity_poly.pdbx_seq_one_letter_code
_entity_poly.pdbx_strand_id
1 'polypeptide(L)'
;MKTVAQKMGIKENAKAHFVNAPKEAIEAMALPNIEQVKTLSGEFDYIHLFVKQGSEQEAVFSKLKEHLKLDGMLWVSWPKA
;
A
#
# COMPACT_ATOMS: atom_id res chain seq x y z
N MET A 1 1.77 -15.79 -16.06
CA MET A 1 2.84 -15.04 -15.35
C MET A 1 2.20 -14.33 -14.17
N LYS A 2 2.80 -14.39 -12.97
CA LYS A 2 2.25 -13.68 -11.79
C LYS A 2 2.65 -12.21 -11.83
N THR A 3 1.72 -11.29 -11.62
CA THR A 3 2.00 -9.85 -11.55
C THR A 3 2.81 -9.49 -10.29
N VAL A 4 3.40 -8.30 -10.24
CA VAL A 4 4.10 -7.82 -9.04
C VAL A 4 3.13 -7.80 -7.86
N ALA A 5 1.91 -7.31 -8.06
CA ALA A 5 0.85 -7.31 -7.06
C ALA A 5 0.59 -8.71 -6.47
N GLN A 6 0.48 -9.74 -7.32
CA GLN A 6 0.29 -11.12 -6.87
C GLN A 6 1.49 -11.67 -6.12
N LYS A 7 2.71 -11.26 -6.47
CA LYS A 7 3.94 -11.62 -5.72
C LYS A 7 4.00 -10.94 -4.36
N MET A 8 3.46 -9.73 -4.25
CA MET A 8 3.40 -8.95 -3.01
C MET A 8 2.26 -9.38 -2.07
N GLY A 9 1.46 -10.38 -2.48
CA GLY A 9 0.36 -10.90 -1.66
C GLY A 9 -0.96 -10.15 -1.81
N ILE A 10 -1.09 -9.26 -2.80
CA ILE A 10 -2.34 -8.52 -3.06
C ILE A 10 -3.39 -9.49 -3.58
N LYS A 11 -4.48 -9.63 -2.83
CA LYS A 11 -5.63 -10.47 -3.20
C LYS A 11 -6.62 -9.69 -4.06
N GLU A 12 -7.37 -10.40 -4.89
CA GLU A 12 -8.53 -9.82 -5.57
C GLU A 12 -9.60 -9.41 -4.57
N ASN A 13 -10.27 -8.28 -4.84
CA ASN A 13 -11.22 -7.59 -3.96
C ASN A 13 -10.65 -7.17 -2.60
N ALA A 14 -9.32 -7.17 -2.43
CA ALA A 14 -8.70 -6.62 -1.24
C ALA A 14 -8.91 -5.11 -1.17
N LYS A 15 -9.15 -4.60 0.03
CA LYS A 15 -9.19 -3.17 0.27
C LYS A 15 -7.77 -2.64 0.38
N ALA A 16 -7.34 -1.90 -0.63
CA ALA A 16 -5.98 -1.40 -0.74
C ALA A 16 -5.91 0.11 -0.65
N HIS A 17 -4.94 0.62 0.11
CA HIS A 17 -4.65 2.04 0.23
C HIS A 17 -3.23 2.35 -0.22
N PHE A 18 -3.06 3.31 -1.12
CA PHE A 18 -1.76 3.73 -1.64
C PHE A 18 -1.49 5.17 -1.21
N VAL A 19 -0.45 5.36 -0.41
CA VAL A 19 -0.05 6.69 0.10
C VAL A 19 1.15 7.18 -0.68
N ASN A 20 1.03 8.40 -1.25
CA ASN A 20 2.09 9.05 -2.02
C ASN A 20 2.64 8.22 -3.19
N ALA A 21 1.87 7.24 -3.67
CA ALA A 21 2.28 6.35 -4.74
C ALA A 21 2.26 7.10 -6.09
N PRO A 22 3.38 7.13 -6.83
CA PRO A 22 3.36 7.67 -8.18
C PRO A 22 2.54 6.76 -9.09
N LYS A 23 1.79 7.37 -10.02
CA LYS A 23 0.91 6.65 -10.95
C LYS A 23 1.66 5.55 -11.71
N GLU A 24 2.87 5.85 -12.15
CA GLU A 24 3.76 4.92 -12.86
C GLU A 24 4.10 3.67 -12.05
N ALA A 25 4.28 3.79 -10.72
CA ALA A 25 4.54 2.64 -9.87
C ALA A 25 3.28 1.77 -9.71
N ILE A 26 2.12 2.40 -9.57
CA ILE A 26 0.83 1.68 -9.54
C ILE A 26 0.61 0.91 -10.84
N GLU A 27 0.87 1.55 -11.98
CA GLU A 27 0.77 0.93 -13.31
C GLU A 27 1.76 -0.24 -13.47
N ALA A 28 3.01 -0.06 -13.02
CA ALA A 28 4.04 -1.11 -13.04
C ALA A 28 3.70 -2.32 -12.15
N MET A 29 2.93 -2.13 -11.08
CA MET A 29 2.54 -3.22 -10.18
C MET A 29 1.54 -4.19 -10.84
N ALA A 30 0.83 -3.76 -11.89
CA ALA A 30 -0.25 -4.52 -12.52
C ALA A 30 -1.22 -5.09 -11.46
N LEU A 31 -1.82 -4.17 -10.70
CA LEU A 31 -2.76 -4.49 -9.62
C LEU A 31 -3.95 -5.29 -10.17
N PRO A 32 -4.39 -6.34 -9.47
CA PRO A 32 -5.60 -7.06 -9.84
C PRO A 32 -6.84 -6.21 -9.52
N ASN A 33 -8.04 -6.77 -9.68
CA ASN A 33 -9.26 -6.08 -9.28
C ASN A 33 -9.26 -5.89 -7.76
N ILE A 34 -9.04 -4.67 -7.27
CA ILE A 34 -8.94 -4.32 -5.85
C ILE A 34 -9.81 -3.11 -5.55
N GLU A 35 -10.24 -2.99 -4.29
CA GLU A 35 -10.93 -1.78 -3.84
C GLU A 35 -9.89 -0.74 -3.44
N GLN A 36 -9.56 0.14 -4.38
CA GLN A 36 -8.60 1.21 -4.16
C GLN A 36 -9.27 2.39 -3.46
N VAL A 37 -9.01 2.56 -2.17
CA VAL A 37 -9.61 3.65 -1.38
C VAL A 37 -8.59 4.76 -1.23
N LYS A 38 -8.99 6.00 -1.52
CA LYS A 38 -8.11 7.18 -1.37
C LYS A 38 -8.14 7.79 0.02
N THR A 39 -9.13 7.42 0.82
CA THR A 39 -9.35 7.94 2.16
C THR A 39 -9.04 6.85 3.18
N LEU A 40 -8.25 7.16 4.22
CA LEU A 40 -8.01 6.28 5.36
C LEU A 40 -9.28 6.19 6.22
N SER A 41 -10.26 5.43 5.76
CA SER A 41 -11.54 5.22 6.45
C SER A 41 -11.85 3.73 6.58
N GLY A 42 -11.89 3.27 7.82
CA GLY A 42 -12.02 1.86 8.18
C GLY A 42 -10.68 1.13 8.16
N GLU A 43 -10.76 -0.19 7.95
CA GLU A 43 -9.61 -1.10 7.97
C GLU A 43 -9.23 -1.57 6.56
N PHE A 44 -7.92 -1.72 6.31
CA PHE A 44 -7.36 -2.12 5.02
C PHE A 44 -6.69 -3.49 5.07
N ASP A 45 -6.88 -4.27 4.01
CA ASP A 45 -6.20 -5.54 3.79
C ASP A 45 -4.77 -5.33 3.27
N TYR A 46 -4.55 -4.23 2.53
CA TYR A 46 -3.24 -3.89 1.96
C TYR A 46 -3.00 -2.38 2.04
N ILE A 47 -1.85 -1.96 2.55
CA ILE A 47 -1.44 -0.55 2.55
C ILE A 47 -0.05 -0.45 1.94
N HIS A 48 0.11 0.43 0.96
CA HIS A 48 1.41 0.71 0.37
C HIS A 48 1.80 2.16 0.62
N LEU A 49 2.81 2.35 1.46
CA LEU A 49 3.38 3.63 1.80
C LEU A 49 4.60 3.93 0.94
N PHE A 50 4.53 4.99 0.13
CA PHE A 50 5.67 5.51 -0.61
C PHE A 50 6.20 6.76 0.09
N VAL A 51 7.42 6.70 0.60
CA VAL A 51 8.01 7.78 1.40
C VAL A 51 9.42 8.06 0.93
N LYS A 52 9.80 9.34 0.96
CA LYS A 52 11.16 9.76 0.58
C LYS A 52 12.08 9.94 1.78
N GLN A 53 11.52 10.10 2.99
CA GLN A 53 12.23 10.40 4.23
C GLN A 53 11.76 9.48 5.35
N GLY A 54 12.69 9.00 6.18
CA GLY A 54 12.39 8.11 7.32
C GLY A 54 11.49 8.78 8.37
N SER A 55 11.70 10.06 8.66
CA SER A 55 10.89 10.79 9.64
C SER A 55 9.41 10.89 9.22
N GLU A 56 9.15 11.03 7.92
CA GLU A 56 7.78 11.04 7.37
C GLU A 56 7.18 9.62 7.42
N GLN A 57 8.00 8.60 7.18
CA GLN A 57 7.60 7.21 7.31
C GLN A 57 7.05 6.91 8.70
N GLU A 58 7.79 7.20 9.77
CA GLU A 58 7.36 6.85 11.13
C GLU A 58 6.04 7.54 11.53
N ALA A 59 5.90 8.82 11.15
CA ALA A 59 4.72 9.62 11.42
C ALA A 59 3.48 9.07 10.67
N VAL A 60 3.65 8.69 9.41
CA VAL A 60 2.55 8.15 8.59
C VAL A 60 2.27 6.70 8.94
N PHE A 61 3.30 5.89 9.15
CA PHE A 61 3.20 4.48 9.50
C PHE A 61 2.36 4.25 10.75
N SER A 62 2.54 5.08 11.79
CA SER A 62 1.75 4.98 13.02
C SER A 62 0.25 5.12 12.74
N LYS A 63 -0.13 6.10 11.91
CA LYS A 63 -1.53 6.32 11.48
C LYS A 63 -2.04 5.15 10.64
N LEU A 64 -1.24 4.69 9.67
CA LEU A 64 -1.64 3.59 8.78
C LEU A 64 -1.85 2.28 9.54
N LYS A 65 -1.03 2.03 10.56
CA LYS A 65 -1.13 0.85 11.41
C LYS A 65 -2.45 0.80 12.17
N GLU A 66 -2.99 1.94 12.60
CA GLU A 66 -4.31 2.01 13.25
C GLU A 66 -5.45 1.62 12.29
N HIS A 67 -5.25 1.79 10.99
CA HIS A 67 -6.20 1.43 9.94
C HIS A 67 -5.87 0.12 9.23
N LEU A 68 -4.84 -0.61 9.67
CA LEU A 68 -4.46 -1.88 9.06
C LEU A 68 -5.21 -3.02 9.76
N LYS A 69 -5.82 -3.92 8.98
CA LYS A 69 -6.39 -5.16 9.55
C LYS A 69 -5.31 -6.00 10.23
N LEU A 70 -5.72 -6.83 11.18
CA LEU A 70 -4.82 -7.76 11.88
C LEU A 70 -4.03 -8.66 10.92
N ASP A 71 -4.71 -9.17 9.87
CA ASP A 71 -4.12 -10.00 8.81
C ASP A 71 -3.71 -9.18 7.56
N GLY A 72 -3.66 -7.85 7.70
CA GLY A 72 -3.33 -6.93 6.62
C GLY A 72 -1.82 -6.86 6.36
N MET A 73 -1.46 -6.46 5.14
CA MET A 73 -0.06 -6.24 4.76
C MET A 73 0.22 -4.75 4.59
N LEU A 74 1.24 -4.24 5.27
CA LEU A 74 1.74 -2.89 5.07
C LEU A 74 3.12 -2.95 4.41
N TRP A 75 3.19 -2.45 3.19
CA TRP A 75 4.42 -2.31 2.41
C TRP A 75 4.92 -0.88 2.46
N VAL A 76 6.21 -0.72 2.76
CA VAL A 76 6.88 0.57 2.68
C VAL A 76 7.88 0.53 1.54
N SER A 77 7.81 1.52 0.67
CA SER A 77 8.79 1.72 -0.40
C SER A 77 9.43 3.09 -0.25
N TRP A 78 10.74 3.09 -0.13
CA TRP A 78 11.56 4.29 -0.15
C TRP A 78 12.50 4.28 -1.35
N PRO A 79 12.78 5.43 -1.97
CA PRO A 79 13.84 5.52 -2.95
C PRO A 79 15.17 5.22 -2.24
N LYS A 80 15.95 4.29 -2.79
CA LYS A 80 17.39 4.23 -2.49
C LYS A 80 18.00 5.44 -3.18
N ALA A 81 18.12 6.55 -2.45
CA ALA A 81 19.06 7.61 -2.81
C ALA A 81 20.48 7.08 -2.66
#